data_AF-A0A1J9PKS5-F1
#
_entry.id   AF-A0A1J9PKS5-F1
#
_cell.length_a   1.000
_cell.length_b   1.000
_cell.length_c   1.000
_cell.angle_alpha   90.00
_cell.angle_beta   90.00
_cell.angle_gamma   90.00
#
_symmetry.space_group_name_H-M   'P 1'
#
loop_
_entity.id
_entity.type
_entity.pdbx_description
1 polymer ?
#
loop_
_entity_poly.entity_id
_entity_poly.type
_entity_poly.pdbx_seq_one_letter_code
_entity_poly.pdbx_strand_id
1 'polypeptide(L)'
;MSNPYPQSPPPRYSIASTGRSSTSSTRRSSTSSTAPLQPPSPTEHKRYEQSHYPQEQQQDRTESKTPSKCFASRCNRPFIQRVLNIFLIFSVTLFAVSIVHFLIDFSKRRDSGMPRKVLANFPDPGLLAYNGTWYAFGTNPTVNDDDDDTKFHVPVAMPVGGSDDRDGGFFGEWKHTGRDALPEVAMWETKRDHWAPDVITKADGRHLLYYSGEIDIWRHHHCIGVAVSESTDPVGPYKPEGTYLTCPLEYGGGIHPSAIIDADGTIYIVYKGDGNSMNRNSGNCSDATPPFKPTPLLLQKMKPDGTRLDGEPVQILDRLEKEDGPLIEAPNLVRSADGVYFLFYSSHCSESRDYDVKYATAREIAGPYTRAKKPLLKSGDFGLVSPGGATVSKDGKKIVFHADCAEGRCMWVGAIELKGTDAKIIRSAS
;
A
#
# COMPACT_ATOMS: atom_id res chain seq x y z
N MET A 1 -18.68 -28.46 -38.85
CA MET A 1 -19.71 -27.45 -38.48
C MET A 1 -19.30 -26.78 -37.17
N SER A 2 -19.83 -25.60 -36.87
CA SER A 2 -19.37 -24.72 -35.80
C SER A 2 -19.61 -25.27 -34.39
N ASN A 3 -18.64 -25.06 -33.50
CA ASN A 3 -18.80 -25.09 -32.04
C ASN A 3 -18.65 -23.63 -31.54
N PRO A 4 -19.49 -23.11 -30.63
CA PRO A 4 -19.50 -21.68 -30.30
C PRO A 4 -18.45 -21.28 -29.25
N TYR A 5 -17.90 -20.08 -29.39
CA TYR A 5 -17.13 -19.40 -28.34
C TYR A 5 -18.04 -18.96 -27.18
N PRO A 6 -17.56 -19.07 -25.92
CA PRO A 6 -18.05 -18.26 -24.82
C PRO A 6 -16.94 -17.33 -24.26
N GLN A 7 -16.87 -16.13 -24.85
CA GLN A 7 -16.48 -14.86 -24.22
C GLN A 7 -15.03 -14.63 -23.75
N SER A 8 -14.69 -13.34 -23.65
CA SER A 8 -13.33 -12.81 -23.46
C SER A 8 -12.81 -12.93 -22.02
N PRO A 9 -11.48 -12.89 -21.80
CA PRO A 9 -10.91 -12.58 -20.48
C PRO A 9 -11.35 -11.17 -20.02
N PRO A 10 -11.35 -10.91 -18.69
CA PRO A 10 -11.64 -9.59 -18.16
C PRO A 10 -10.55 -8.58 -18.56
N PRO A 11 -10.86 -7.26 -18.63
CA PRO A 11 -9.86 -6.25 -18.94
C PRO A 11 -8.77 -6.17 -17.85
N ARG A 12 -7.52 -5.96 -18.26
CA ARG A 12 -6.53 -5.27 -17.42
C ARG A 12 -6.79 -3.76 -17.57
N TYR A 13 -6.47 -2.96 -16.54
CA TYR A 13 -7.12 -1.65 -16.34
C TYR A 13 -6.15 -0.46 -16.33
N SER A 14 -6.62 0.65 -16.92
CA SER A 14 -5.84 1.87 -17.16
C SER A 14 -5.87 2.87 -15.99
N ILE A 15 -4.79 3.65 -15.85
CA ILE A 15 -4.71 4.79 -14.94
C ILE A 15 -5.63 5.92 -15.42
N ALA A 16 -6.81 6.04 -14.82
CA ALA A 16 -7.78 7.08 -15.16
C ALA A 16 -7.27 8.49 -14.78
N SER A 17 -6.92 9.30 -15.78
CA SER A 17 -6.55 10.70 -15.56
C SER A 17 -7.77 11.55 -15.20
N THR A 18 -7.67 12.36 -14.14
CA THR A 18 -8.78 13.17 -13.58
C THR A 18 -9.01 14.48 -14.35
N GLY A 19 -9.22 14.38 -15.66
CA GLY A 19 -9.56 15.50 -16.53
C GLY A 19 -10.98 16.03 -16.30
N ARG A 20 -11.11 17.24 -15.76
CA ARG A 20 -12.40 17.87 -15.45
C ARG A 20 -12.88 18.79 -16.58
N SER A 21 -13.73 18.29 -17.47
CA SER A 21 -14.41 19.10 -18.49
C SER A 21 -15.92 18.85 -18.55
N SER A 22 -16.71 19.93 -18.59
CA SER A 22 -18.18 19.88 -18.60
C SER A 22 -18.76 20.26 -19.96
N THR A 23 -19.66 19.42 -20.50
CA THR A 23 -20.65 19.86 -21.51
C THR A 23 -21.92 19.00 -21.47
N SER A 24 -23.05 19.61 -21.77
CA SER A 24 -24.40 19.00 -21.75
C SER A 24 -24.85 18.50 -23.12
N SER A 25 -25.63 17.42 -23.18
CA SER A 25 -26.52 17.11 -24.30
C SER A 25 -27.78 16.38 -23.80
N THR A 26 -28.87 16.35 -24.58
CA THR A 26 -30.23 16.12 -24.04
C THR A 26 -31.20 15.43 -25.00
N ARG A 27 -31.87 14.36 -24.55
CA ARG A 27 -33.17 13.80 -25.00
C ARG A 27 -33.60 12.75 -23.94
N ARG A 28 -34.79 12.76 -23.32
CA ARG A 28 -36.17 12.54 -23.83
C ARG A 28 -36.26 11.24 -24.65
N SER A 29 -37.14 10.28 -24.36
CA SER A 29 -38.58 10.35 -23.98
C SER A 29 -39.06 9.00 -23.36
N SER A 30 -40.23 8.79 -22.70
CA SER A 30 -41.31 9.66 -22.14
C SER A 30 -42.41 8.83 -21.45
N THR A 31 -43.01 9.34 -20.35
CA THR A 31 -44.41 9.08 -19.84
C THR A 31 -44.82 7.64 -19.47
N SER A 32 -45.82 7.36 -18.61
CA SER A 32 -46.90 8.16 -17.97
C SER A 32 -46.96 7.87 -16.45
N SER A 33 -47.19 8.84 -15.54
CA SER A 33 -48.49 9.29 -14.97
C SER A 33 -49.44 8.16 -14.50
N THR A 34 -50.19 8.27 -13.39
CA THR A 34 -50.71 9.50 -12.73
C THR A 34 -50.90 9.31 -11.20
N ALA A 35 -50.91 10.40 -10.42
CA ALA A 35 -51.26 10.48 -8.98
C ALA A 35 -52.71 11.05 -8.82
N PRO A 36 -53.20 11.62 -7.68
CA PRO A 36 -52.66 11.74 -6.31
C PRO A 36 -53.70 11.47 -5.16
N LEU A 37 -53.29 11.59 -3.89
CA LEU A 37 -53.87 12.48 -2.83
C LEU A 37 -53.35 12.15 -1.40
N GLN A 38 -53.48 13.11 -0.47
CA GLN A 38 -53.09 13.02 0.96
C GLN A 38 -54.32 13.24 1.89
N PRO A 39 -54.18 13.58 3.20
CA PRO A 39 -54.22 12.67 4.35
C PRO A 39 -55.47 12.93 5.25
N PRO A 40 -55.62 12.34 6.46
CA PRO A 40 -55.00 12.91 7.68
C PRO A 40 -54.69 11.88 8.80
N SER A 41 -54.34 12.39 9.98
CA SER A 41 -54.18 11.73 11.30
C SER A 41 -55.18 12.30 12.32
N PRO A 42 -55.14 12.00 13.64
CA PRO A 42 -54.90 10.75 14.40
C PRO A 42 -56.10 10.40 15.33
N THR A 43 -55.99 9.42 16.22
CA THR A 43 -56.98 9.19 17.31
C THR A 43 -56.37 8.68 18.62
N GLU A 44 -56.83 9.20 19.76
CA GLU A 44 -56.54 8.69 21.11
C GLU A 44 -57.54 7.61 21.57
N HIS A 45 -57.18 6.80 22.58
CA HIS A 45 -58.00 6.36 23.76
C HIS A 45 -57.24 5.25 24.51
N LYS A 46 -57.44 4.92 25.81
CA LYS A 46 -57.85 5.64 27.05
C LYS A 46 -57.82 4.59 28.20
N ARG A 47 -57.81 5.03 29.48
CA ARG A 47 -58.18 4.26 30.70
C ARG A 47 -57.18 3.16 31.18
N TYR A 48 -57.15 2.75 32.46
CA TYR A 48 -57.98 3.13 33.64
C TYR A 48 -57.21 3.04 34.99
N GLU A 49 -57.73 3.76 36.01
CA GLU A 49 -57.88 3.49 37.48
C GLU A 49 -57.09 2.35 38.20
N GLN A 50 -56.85 2.34 39.52
CA GLN A 50 -57.23 3.13 40.74
C GLN A 50 -56.14 2.87 41.84
N SER A 51 -56.09 3.31 43.11
CA SER A 51 -56.83 4.19 44.07
C SER A 51 -55.79 4.60 45.19
N HIS A 52 -56.01 5.10 46.43
CA HIS A 52 -57.19 5.39 47.26
C HIS A 52 -56.93 6.57 48.27
N TYR A 53 -57.14 6.37 49.59
CA TYR A 53 -57.18 7.34 50.73
C TYR A 53 -56.83 6.58 52.06
N PRO A 54 -56.89 7.10 53.32
CA PRO A 54 -57.17 8.48 53.81
C PRO A 54 -56.27 9.04 54.97
N GLN A 55 -56.36 10.35 55.27
CA GLN A 55 -56.87 10.95 56.54
C GLN A 55 -56.36 12.39 56.82
N GLU A 56 -57.09 13.11 57.66
CA GLU A 56 -56.94 14.54 58.02
C GLU A 56 -56.44 14.70 59.48
N GLN A 57 -55.96 15.90 59.86
CA GLN A 57 -56.61 16.68 60.94
C GLN A 57 -56.13 18.15 61.07
N GLN A 58 -56.90 18.89 61.87
CA GLN A 58 -56.90 20.34 62.16
C GLN A 58 -55.62 20.84 62.88
N GLN A 59 -55.33 22.14 63.06
CA GLN A 59 -56.17 23.18 63.71
C GLN A 59 -55.71 24.65 63.41
N ASP A 60 -56.40 25.63 64.01
CA ASP A 60 -56.41 27.07 63.63
C ASP A 60 -56.17 28.03 64.83
N ARG A 61 -55.95 29.32 64.54
CA ARG A 61 -55.73 30.52 65.41
C ARG A 61 -54.29 30.74 65.92
N THR A 62 -53.82 31.97 66.18
CA THR A 62 -54.52 33.27 66.37
C THR A 62 -53.71 34.46 65.82
N GLU A 63 -54.35 35.60 65.51
CA GLU A 63 -53.69 36.85 65.06
C GLU A 63 -52.90 37.59 66.16
N SER A 64 -51.90 38.38 65.74
CA SER A 64 -51.48 39.62 66.42
C SER A 64 -50.95 40.64 65.40
N LYS A 65 -51.07 41.95 65.67
CA LYS A 65 -51.02 43.00 64.64
C LYS A 65 -49.85 43.98 64.75
N THR A 66 -49.11 44.12 63.64
CA THR A 66 -48.42 45.35 63.16
C THR A 66 -47.29 45.98 64.02
N PRO A 67 -46.45 46.88 63.45
CA PRO A 67 -45.98 47.00 62.06
C PRO A 67 -44.44 47.12 61.94
N SER A 68 -43.90 47.02 60.72
CA SER A 68 -43.10 48.11 60.07
C SER A 68 -42.19 47.61 58.94
N LYS A 69 -41.70 48.56 58.14
CA LYS A 69 -40.58 48.47 57.18
C LYS A 69 -40.76 47.47 56.02
N CYS A 70 -41.27 47.99 54.90
CA CYS A 70 -40.92 47.47 53.60
C CYS A 70 -39.39 47.47 53.43
N PHE A 71 -38.81 46.31 53.15
CA PHE A 71 -37.48 46.22 52.53
C PHE A 71 -37.64 45.52 51.18
N ALA A 72 -37.44 46.26 50.09
CA ALA A 72 -37.66 45.78 48.74
C ALA A 72 -36.47 44.94 48.24
N SER A 73 -36.35 43.69 48.68
CA SER A 73 -35.38 42.72 48.17
C SER A 73 -36.04 41.59 47.39
N ARG A 74 -36.86 41.93 46.37
CA ARG A 74 -37.41 40.96 45.40
C ARG A 74 -36.32 40.52 44.40
N CYS A 75 -35.17 40.11 44.91
CA CYS A 75 -33.96 39.77 44.17
C CYS A 75 -34.13 38.46 43.38
N ASN A 76 -34.74 38.57 42.19
CA ASN A 76 -34.40 37.86 40.96
C ASN A 76 -34.08 36.34 41.01
N ARG A 77 -34.61 35.60 41.99
CA ARG A 77 -34.46 34.13 42.11
C ARG A 77 -34.69 33.36 40.79
N PRO A 78 -35.75 33.61 39.99
CA PRO A 78 -35.94 32.94 38.71
C PRO A 78 -34.95 33.38 37.61
N PHE A 79 -34.35 34.57 37.71
CA PHE A 79 -33.30 35.04 36.80
C PHE A 79 -31.98 34.31 37.09
N ILE A 80 -31.58 34.24 38.37
CA ILE A 80 -30.40 33.49 38.81
C ILE A 80 -30.52 32.02 38.42
N GLN A 81 -31.69 31.39 38.61
CA GLN A 81 -31.93 30.01 38.19
C GLN A 81 -31.82 29.83 36.67
N ARG A 82 -32.30 30.78 35.87
CA ARG A 82 -32.14 30.75 34.40
C ARG A 82 -30.67 30.88 33.98
N VAL A 83 -29.90 31.77 34.61
CA VAL A 83 -28.45 31.92 34.35
C VAL A 83 -27.69 30.64 34.71
N LEU A 84 -27.98 30.03 35.87
CA LEU A 84 -27.39 28.75 36.27
C LEU A 84 -27.72 27.62 35.29
N ASN A 85 -28.98 27.51 34.86
CA ASN A 85 -29.38 26.50 33.87
C ASN A 85 -28.67 26.72 32.51
N ILE A 86 -28.49 27.97 32.07
CA ILE A 86 -27.74 28.31 30.85
C ILE A 86 -26.25 27.92 30.99
N PHE A 87 -25.62 28.24 32.13
CA PHE A 87 -24.24 27.84 32.41
C PHE A 87 -24.06 26.31 32.46
N LEU A 88 -25.04 25.59 33.03
CA LEU A 88 -25.04 24.13 33.06
C LEU A 88 -25.12 23.54 31.66
N ILE A 89 -26.06 24.02 30.83
CA ILE A 89 -26.19 23.60 29.42
C ILE A 89 -24.90 23.88 28.66
N PHE A 90 -24.32 25.07 28.78
CA PHE A 90 -23.09 25.46 28.09
C PHE A 90 -21.87 24.64 28.53
N SER A 91 -21.78 24.29 29.82
CA SER A 91 -20.73 23.39 30.34
C SER A 91 -20.90 21.97 29.82
N VAL A 92 -22.12 21.46 29.77
CA VAL A 92 -22.44 20.12 29.24
C VAL A 92 -22.15 20.05 27.73
N THR A 93 -22.47 21.09 26.95
CA THR A 93 -22.13 21.10 25.51
C THR A 93 -20.63 21.22 25.27
N LEU A 94 -19.89 22.05 26.02
CA LEU A 94 -18.42 22.11 25.94
C LEU A 94 -17.75 20.79 26.32
N PHE A 95 -18.28 20.09 27.33
CA PHE A 95 -17.77 18.78 27.74
C PHE A 95 -18.08 17.70 26.69
N ALA A 96 -19.29 17.71 26.10
CA ALA A 96 -19.65 16.81 25.01
C ALA A 96 -18.81 17.06 23.74
N VAL A 97 -18.57 18.32 23.37
CA VAL A 97 -17.67 18.69 22.26
C VAL A 97 -16.22 18.25 22.54
N SER A 98 -15.74 18.44 23.77
CA SER A 98 -14.41 17.95 24.20
C SER A 98 -14.30 16.42 24.10
N ILE A 99 -15.34 15.68 24.51
CA ILE A 99 -15.40 14.21 24.36
C ILE A 99 -15.42 13.81 22.89
N VAL A 100 -16.20 14.48 22.03
CA VAL A 100 -16.23 14.18 20.59
C VAL A 100 -14.87 14.44 19.95
N HIS A 101 -14.20 15.56 20.27
CA HIS A 101 -12.83 15.81 19.82
C HIS A 101 -11.84 14.76 20.34
N PHE A 102 -11.92 14.37 21.62
CA PHE A 102 -11.07 13.33 22.19
C PHE A 102 -11.29 11.97 21.50
N LEU A 103 -12.54 11.59 21.22
CA LEU A 103 -12.87 10.34 20.54
C LEU A 103 -12.40 10.35 19.07
N ILE A 104 -12.55 11.47 18.36
CA ILE A 104 -12.03 11.64 17.00
C ILE A 104 -10.49 11.54 16.99
N ASP A 105 -9.81 12.24 17.91
CA ASP A 105 -8.35 12.23 17.99
C ASP A 105 -7.82 10.86 18.44
N PHE A 106 -8.49 10.19 19.38
CA PHE A 106 -8.19 8.81 19.79
C PHE A 106 -8.44 7.80 18.67
N SER A 107 -9.44 8.02 17.81
CA SER A 107 -9.66 7.21 16.61
C SER A 107 -8.54 7.44 15.59
N LYS A 108 -8.17 8.70 15.30
CA LYS A 108 -7.03 9.02 14.41
C LYS A 108 -5.72 8.40 14.91
N ARG A 109 -5.46 8.43 16.23
CA ARG A 109 -4.31 7.77 16.88
C ARG A 109 -4.35 6.24 16.85
N ARG A 110 -5.49 5.64 16.46
CA ARG A 110 -5.64 4.18 16.29
C ARG A 110 -5.21 3.73 14.90
N ASP A 111 -5.39 4.59 13.89
CA ASP A 111 -5.01 4.39 12.48
C ASP A 111 -3.65 5.03 12.13
N SER A 112 -3.01 5.75 13.06
CA SER A 112 -1.61 6.13 12.96
C SER A 112 -0.71 4.95 13.35
N GLY A 113 -0.15 4.28 12.33
CA GLY A 113 0.94 3.32 12.52
C GLY A 113 0.84 2.04 11.71
N MET A 114 -0.38 1.57 11.41
CA MET A 114 -0.58 0.36 10.60
C MET A 114 -0.21 0.64 9.12
N PRO A 115 0.02 -0.41 8.28
CA PRO A 115 0.24 -0.19 6.86
C PRO A 115 -0.89 0.60 6.19
N ARG A 116 -0.54 1.49 5.26
CA ARG A 116 -1.48 2.39 4.58
C ARG A 116 -1.36 2.27 3.07
N LYS A 117 -2.48 2.08 2.37
CA LYS A 117 -2.59 2.31 0.93
C LYS A 117 -2.32 3.77 0.63
N VAL A 118 -1.38 4.05 -0.28
CA VAL A 118 -0.95 5.42 -0.60
C VAL A 118 -0.97 5.76 -2.09
N LEU A 119 -0.96 4.76 -2.98
CA LEU A 119 -1.07 4.97 -4.42
C LEU A 119 -1.84 3.82 -5.08
N ALA A 120 -2.67 4.14 -6.08
CA ALA A 120 -3.43 3.18 -6.87
C ALA A 120 -2.61 2.66 -8.06
N ASN A 121 -2.83 1.39 -8.44
CA ASN A 121 -2.14 0.66 -9.51
C ASN A 121 -0.63 0.96 -9.61
N PHE A 122 0.10 0.65 -8.55
CA PHE A 122 1.55 0.80 -8.46
C PHE A 122 2.17 -0.51 -7.95
N PRO A 123 2.26 -1.53 -8.83
CA PRO A 123 2.79 -2.82 -8.45
C PRO A 123 4.32 -2.80 -8.28
N ASP A 124 4.80 -3.78 -7.53
CA ASP A 124 6.23 -4.12 -7.35
C ASP A 124 7.15 -2.91 -7.02
N PRO A 125 6.85 -2.14 -5.95
CA PRO A 125 7.55 -0.89 -5.64
C PRO A 125 9.00 -1.08 -5.14
N GLY A 126 9.99 -0.76 -5.97
CA GLY A 126 11.37 -0.46 -5.52
C GLY A 126 11.43 0.86 -4.75
N LEU A 127 12.36 1.01 -3.80
CA LEU A 127 12.35 2.11 -2.82
C LEU A 127 13.71 2.78 -2.62
N LEU A 128 13.79 4.06 -2.97
CA LEU A 128 14.98 4.90 -2.74
C LEU A 128 14.70 6.01 -1.71
N ALA A 129 15.64 6.21 -0.79
CA ALA A 129 15.76 7.42 0.02
C ALA A 129 16.95 8.25 -0.48
N TYR A 130 16.73 9.53 -0.81
CA TYR A 130 17.78 10.42 -1.30
C TYR A 130 17.50 11.87 -0.88
N ASN A 131 18.52 12.54 -0.32
CA ASN A 131 18.46 13.93 0.16
C ASN A 131 17.23 14.29 1.04
N GLY A 132 16.77 13.33 1.85
CA GLY A 132 15.61 13.47 2.75
C GLY A 132 14.25 13.12 2.11
N THR A 133 14.19 13.00 0.79
CA THR A 133 12.99 12.61 0.03
C THR A 133 12.98 11.09 -0.20
N TRP A 134 11.77 10.53 -0.35
CA TRP A 134 11.56 9.14 -0.72
C TRP A 134 11.01 9.05 -2.14
N TYR A 135 11.42 8.03 -2.88
CA TYR A 135 11.02 7.76 -4.25
C TYR A 135 10.68 6.29 -4.39
N ALA A 136 9.57 5.99 -5.06
CA ALA A 136 9.16 4.64 -5.40
C ALA A 136 9.15 4.48 -6.92
N PHE A 137 9.60 3.33 -7.39
CA PHE A 137 9.65 2.96 -8.80
C PHE A 137 8.80 1.70 -8.95
N GLY A 138 7.90 1.64 -9.92
CA GLY A 138 6.92 0.54 -10.05
C GLY A 138 7.02 -0.21 -11.37
N THR A 139 6.39 -1.37 -11.43
CA THR A 139 6.11 -2.09 -12.67
C THR A 139 5.28 -1.23 -13.64
N ASN A 140 5.57 -1.35 -14.94
CA ASN A 140 4.86 -0.71 -16.05
C ASN A 140 3.33 -0.95 -15.96
N PRO A 141 2.49 0.11 -15.96
CA PRO A 141 1.04 -0.01 -15.83
C PRO A 141 0.38 -0.25 -17.21
N THR A 142 0.70 -1.38 -17.85
CA THR A 142 0.10 -1.78 -19.13
C THR A 142 -1.41 -2.05 -18.99
N VAL A 143 -2.18 -1.65 -20.01
CA VAL A 143 -3.65 -1.85 -20.05
C VAL A 143 -4.01 -3.15 -20.76
N ASN A 144 -3.22 -3.53 -21.75
CA ASN A 144 -3.25 -4.82 -22.42
C ASN A 144 -1.81 -5.26 -22.65
N ASP A 145 -1.54 -6.56 -22.53
CA ASP A 145 -0.20 -7.14 -22.72
C ASP A 145 0.31 -6.95 -24.16
N ASP A 146 -0.59 -6.79 -25.14
CA ASP A 146 -0.27 -6.62 -26.57
C ASP A 146 -0.12 -5.15 -27.04
N ASP A 147 -0.01 -4.18 -26.13
CA ASP A 147 0.09 -2.75 -26.46
C ASP A 147 1.51 -2.19 -26.29
N ASP A 148 2.11 -1.71 -27.38
CA ASP A 148 3.43 -1.04 -27.39
C ASP A 148 3.35 0.45 -26.97
N ASP A 149 2.16 1.05 -26.83
CA ASP A 149 1.95 2.47 -26.45
C ASP A 149 1.91 2.66 -24.92
N THR A 150 2.87 2.07 -24.18
CA THR A 150 3.00 2.39 -22.75
C THR A 150 3.40 3.84 -22.55
N LYS A 151 2.75 4.48 -21.58
CA LYS A 151 3.06 5.85 -21.17
C LYS A 151 4.33 5.93 -20.28
N PHE A 152 4.64 4.86 -19.56
CA PHE A 152 5.75 4.81 -18.61
C PHE A 152 6.31 3.38 -18.55
N HIS A 153 7.53 3.17 -19.01
CA HIS A 153 8.24 1.91 -18.81
C HIS A 153 8.53 1.72 -17.31
N VAL A 154 9.00 2.75 -16.63
CA VAL A 154 9.22 2.75 -15.18
C VAL A 154 8.59 4.02 -14.56
N PRO A 155 7.32 3.95 -14.09
CA PRO A 155 6.67 5.07 -13.40
C PRO A 155 7.34 5.38 -12.05
N VAL A 156 7.65 6.66 -11.81
CA VAL A 156 8.18 7.13 -10.52
C VAL A 156 7.09 7.84 -9.69
N ALA A 157 7.02 7.53 -8.40
CA ALA A 157 6.16 8.20 -7.41
C ALA A 157 6.96 8.73 -6.22
N MET A 158 6.42 9.73 -5.53
CA MET A 158 7.01 10.34 -4.33
C MET A 158 5.90 10.74 -3.33
N PRO A 159 6.19 10.84 -2.02
CA PRO A 159 5.24 11.38 -1.06
C PRO A 159 5.06 12.88 -1.29
N VAL A 160 3.82 13.35 -1.17
CA VAL A 160 3.47 14.77 -1.20
C VAL A 160 3.01 15.22 0.18
N GLY A 161 3.47 16.39 0.61
CA GLY A 161 3.11 16.91 1.93
C GLY A 161 1.66 17.38 1.98
N GLY A 162 0.94 16.98 3.04
CA GLY A 162 -0.05 17.88 3.63
C GLY A 162 0.62 19.17 4.14
N SER A 163 -0.18 20.20 4.45
CA SER A 163 0.33 21.50 4.93
C SER A 163 1.01 21.47 6.31
N ASP A 164 0.87 20.37 7.02
CA ASP A 164 1.22 20.21 8.43
C ASP A 164 2.16 18.99 8.56
N ASP A 165 3.24 19.12 9.34
CA ASP A 165 4.33 18.12 9.48
C ASP A 165 3.92 16.72 9.98
N ARG A 166 2.62 16.50 10.25
CA ARG A 166 2.04 15.26 10.80
C ARG A 166 1.46 14.33 9.75
N ASP A 167 1.13 14.85 8.56
CA ASP A 167 0.62 14.08 7.41
C ASP A 167 1.59 14.18 6.20
N GLY A 168 2.84 14.59 6.43
CA GLY A 168 3.89 14.73 5.42
C GLY A 168 4.87 13.55 5.34
N GLY A 169 5.59 13.47 4.22
CA GLY A 169 6.63 12.45 3.99
C GLY A 169 6.09 11.03 3.82
N PHE A 170 6.93 10.03 4.12
CA PHE A 170 6.73 8.62 3.75
C PHE A 170 5.36 8.01 4.11
N PHE A 171 4.71 8.45 5.20
CA PHE A 171 3.41 7.93 5.67
C PHE A 171 2.19 8.79 5.27
N GLY A 172 2.41 9.85 4.49
CA GLY A 172 1.39 10.70 3.89
C GLY A 172 0.88 10.16 2.55
N GLU A 173 0.24 11.02 1.77
CA GLU A 173 -0.21 10.71 0.40
C GLU A 173 0.99 10.56 -0.55
N TRP A 174 0.94 9.62 -1.49
CA TRP A 174 1.93 9.51 -2.57
C TRP A 174 1.30 9.84 -3.92
N LYS A 175 2.09 10.44 -4.82
CA LYS A 175 1.67 10.76 -6.18
C LYS A 175 2.74 10.38 -7.20
N HIS A 176 2.31 9.95 -8.38
CA HIS A 176 3.20 9.87 -9.54
C HIS A 176 3.81 11.25 -9.82
N THR A 177 5.10 11.25 -10.16
CA THR A 177 5.84 12.43 -10.62
C THR A 177 5.40 12.93 -12.00
N GLY A 178 4.67 12.09 -12.75
CA GLY A 178 4.34 12.32 -14.16
C GLY A 178 5.51 12.06 -15.13
N ARG A 179 6.61 11.50 -14.64
CA ARG A 179 7.82 11.15 -15.40
C ARG A 179 7.95 9.64 -15.56
N ASP A 180 8.46 9.22 -16.71
CA ASP A 180 9.10 7.92 -16.88
C ASP A 180 10.55 8.03 -16.39
N ALA A 181 11.03 7.05 -15.62
CA ALA A 181 12.45 6.92 -15.33
C ALA A 181 13.23 6.40 -16.53
N LEU A 182 12.63 5.53 -17.35
CA LEU A 182 13.28 4.81 -18.45
C LEU A 182 12.60 5.14 -19.81
N PRO A 183 12.63 6.40 -20.28
CA PRO A 183 11.96 6.79 -21.53
C PRO A 183 12.67 6.27 -22.80
N GLU A 184 13.93 5.84 -22.69
CA GLU A 184 14.65 5.09 -23.72
C GLU A 184 14.86 3.66 -23.21
N VAL A 185 14.41 2.67 -23.98
CA VAL A 185 14.60 1.24 -23.70
C VAL A 185 15.83 0.69 -24.42
N ALA A 186 16.36 -0.45 -23.96
CA ALA A 186 17.53 -1.07 -24.58
C ALA A 186 17.19 -1.75 -25.94
N MET A 187 18.20 -2.15 -26.71
CA MET A 187 18.00 -2.77 -28.03
C MET A 187 17.68 -4.27 -28.02
N TRP A 188 17.71 -4.92 -26.85
CA TRP A 188 17.46 -6.35 -26.65
C TRP A 188 16.06 -6.63 -26.05
N GLU A 189 15.35 -5.57 -25.67
CA GLU A 189 14.06 -5.63 -24.99
C GLU A 189 12.96 -5.02 -25.85
N THR A 190 11.71 -5.41 -25.60
CA THR A 190 10.54 -4.77 -26.21
C THR A 190 10.19 -3.46 -25.49
N LYS A 191 9.12 -2.78 -25.92
CA LYS A 191 8.64 -1.52 -25.30
C LYS A 191 7.60 -1.73 -24.20
N ARG A 192 7.44 -2.97 -23.76
CA ARG A 192 6.42 -3.40 -22.78
C ARG A 192 7.08 -4.25 -21.70
N ASP A 193 6.30 -4.52 -20.65
CA ASP A 193 6.66 -5.47 -19.61
C ASP A 193 7.98 -5.20 -18.87
N HIS A 194 8.24 -3.91 -18.63
CA HIS A 194 9.24 -3.44 -17.68
C HIS A 194 8.74 -3.66 -16.24
N TRP A 195 9.25 -4.69 -15.57
CA TRP A 195 8.72 -5.19 -14.29
C TRP A 195 9.70 -5.06 -13.13
N ALA A 196 9.16 -4.79 -11.93
CA ALA A 196 9.81 -4.84 -10.62
C ALA A 196 11.19 -4.14 -10.56
N PRO A 197 11.23 -2.81 -10.74
CA PRO A 197 12.47 -2.05 -10.68
C PRO A 197 12.99 -1.87 -9.24
N ASP A 198 14.32 -1.81 -9.07
CA ASP A 198 14.97 -1.39 -7.81
C ASP A 198 16.12 -0.41 -8.08
N VAL A 199 16.41 0.49 -7.14
CA VAL A 199 17.26 1.66 -7.38
C VAL A 199 18.26 1.92 -6.25
N ILE A 200 19.55 2.06 -6.63
CA ILE A 200 20.63 2.41 -5.70
C ILE A 200 21.38 3.68 -6.14
N THR A 201 21.69 4.55 -5.18
CA THR A 201 22.61 5.69 -5.39
C THR A 201 24.06 5.23 -5.26
N LYS A 202 24.90 5.65 -6.20
CA LYS A 202 26.36 5.46 -6.26
C LYS A 202 27.10 6.53 -5.45
N ALA A 203 28.38 6.33 -5.22
CA ALA A 203 29.24 7.29 -4.51
C ALA A 203 29.41 8.65 -5.23
N ASP A 204 29.16 8.72 -6.55
CA ASP A 204 29.14 9.97 -7.33
C ASP A 204 27.78 10.70 -7.31
N GLY A 205 26.81 10.19 -6.53
CA GLY A 205 25.48 10.78 -6.38
C GLY A 205 24.50 10.45 -7.50
N ARG A 206 24.92 9.76 -8.57
CA ARG A 206 24.02 9.21 -9.60
C ARG A 206 23.38 7.91 -9.13
N HIS A 207 22.37 7.46 -9.87
CA HIS A 207 21.54 6.32 -9.52
C HIS A 207 21.68 5.21 -10.57
N LEU A 208 21.53 3.97 -10.12
CA LEU A 208 21.40 2.78 -10.95
C LEU A 208 19.99 2.23 -10.75
N LEU A 209 19.30 2.03 -11.86
CA LEU A 209 17.98 1.41 -11.97
C LEU A 209 18.18 0.00 -12.53
N TYR A 210 17.93 -1.02 -11.73
CA TYR A 210 17.81 -2.40 -12.19
C TYR A 210 16.33 -2.68 -12.47
N TYR A 211 16.03 -3.45 -13.50
CA TYR A 211 14.65 -3.75 -13.90
C TYR A 211 14.60 -5.08 -14.67
N SER A 212 13.42 -5.69 -14.78
CA SER A 212 13.16 -6.81 -15.68
C SER A 212 12.59 -6.27 -16.99
N GLY A 213 13.00 -6.79 -18.15
CA GLY A 213 12.45 -6.39 -19.46
C GLY A 213 12.21 -7.60 -20.38
N GLU A 214 11.12 -7.60 -21.14
CA GLU A 214 10.77 -8.68 -22.07
C GLU A 214 11.78 -8.75 -23.22
N ILE A 215 12.31 -9.94 -23.51
CA ILE A 215 13.34 -10.15 -24.52
C ILE A 215 12.73 -10.12 -25.94
N ASP A 216 13.29 -9.31 -26.83
CA ASP A 216 12.75 -9.13 -28.19
C ASP A 216 12.72 -10.45 -29.01
N ILE A 217 13.79 -11.25 -28.91
CA ILE A 217 13.94 -12.56 -29.57
C ILE A 217 13.17 -13.70 -28.89
N TRP A 218 12.69 -13.53 -27.67
CA TRP A 218 11.96 -14.57 -26.93
C TRP A 218 10.86 -13.97 -26.04
N ARG A 219 9.84 -13.42 -26.70
CA ARG A 219 8.65 -12.81 -26.06
C ARG A 219 8.03 -13.68 -24.97
N HIS A 220 7.46 -13.00 -23.97
CA HIS A 220 6.98 -13.51 -22.68
C HIS A 220 8.05 -14.09 -21.74
N HIS A 221 9.33 -14.06 -22.13
CA HIS A 221 10.47 -14.28 -21.24
C HIS A 221 11.23 -12.97 -21.03
N HIS A 222 11.95 -12.88 -19.93
CA HIS A 222 12.57 -11.64 -19.45
C HIS A 222 14.05 -11.83 -19.11
N CYS A 223 14.84 -10.80 -19.36
CA CYS A 223 16.18 -10.65 -18.76
C CYS A 223 16.18 -9.45 -17.81
N ILE A 224 17.26 -9.30 -17.04
CA ILE A 224 17.46 -8.16 -16.14
C ILE A 224 18.33 -7.11 -16.83
N GLY A 225 17.81 -5.90 -16.95
CA GLY A 225 18.53 -4.72 -17.42
C GLY A 225 19.16 -3.91 -16.28
N VAL A 226 20.04 -2.98 -16.66
CA VAL A 226 20.54 -1.93 -15.78
C VAL A 226 20.63 -0.62 -16.55
N ALA A 227 20.19 0.47 -15.93
CA ALA A 227 20.22 1.81 -16.48
C ALA A 227 20.84 2.80 -15.49
N VAL A 228 21.56 3.80 -16.01
CA VAL A 228 22.28 4.82 -15.22
C VAL A 228 21.58 6.17 -15.35
N SER A 229 21.31 6.87 -14.24
CA SER A 229 20.74 8.22 -14.31
C SER A 229 21.70 9.20 -14.98
N GLU A 230 21.18 10.06 -15.86
CA GLU A 230 22.01 11.08 -16.54
C GLU A 230 22.48 12.19 -15.58
N SER A 231 21.84 12.34 -14.43
CA SER A 231 22.15 13.32 -13.39
C SER A 231 21.96 12.74 -11.97
N THR A 232 22.08 13.58 -10.95
CA THR A 232 21.77 13.24 -9.55
C THR A 232 20.30 13.51 -9.17
N ASP A 233 19.39 13.50 -10.16
CA ASP A 233 17.93 13.47 -9.93
C ASP A 233 17.45 12.02 -9.89
N PRO A 234 16.91 11.52 -8.76
CA PRO A 234 16.31 10.20 -8.65
C PRO A 234 15.21 9.91 -9.68
N VAL A 235 14.51 10.94 -10.17
CA VAL A 235 13.42 10.81 -11.14
C VAL A 235 13.94 10.64 -12.58
N GLY A 236 15.25 10.73 -12.79
CA GLY A 236 15.89 10.45 -14.08
C GLY A 236 15.79 11.61 -15.10
N PRO A 237 15.97 11.34 -16.41
CA PRO A 237 15.96 10.03 -17.03
C PRO A 237 17.16 9.14 -16.67
N TYR A 238 16.95 7.84 -16.85
CA TYR A 238 17.96 6.80 -16.81
C TYR A 238 18.20 6.29 -18.23
N LYS A 239 19.45 6.02 -18.56
CA LYS A 239 19.87 5.48 -19.85
C LYS A 239 20.28 4.01 -19.68
N PRO A 240 19.66 3.06 -20.40
CA PRO A 240 20.01 1.65 -20.28
C PRO A 240 21.40 1.35 -20.87
N GLU A 241 22.06 0.35 -20.30
CA GLU A 241 23.22 -0.29 -20.94
C GLU A 241 22.77 -1.07 -22.20
N GLY A 242 23.67 -1.23 -23.17
CA GLY A 242 23.33 -1.74 -24.50
C GLY A 242 22.93 -3.23 -24.57
N THR A 243 22.98 -3.96 -23.47
CA THR A 243 22.65 -5.39 -23.34
C THR A 243 22.11 -5.67 -21.94
N TYR A 244 21.40 -6.78 -21.75
CA TYR A 244 20.99 -7.22 -20.41
C TYR A 244 22.20 -7.45 -19.50
N LEU A 245 22.03 -7.18 -18.21
CA LEU A 245 23.00 -7.43 -17.16
C LEU A 245 23.15 -8.93 -16.89
N THR A 246 22.04 -9.65 -16.79
CA THR A 246 22.00 -11.10 -16.56
C THR A 246 20.74 -11.71 -17.16
N CYS A 247 20.83 -12.95 -17.63
CA CYS A 247 19.69 -13.69 -18.17
C CYS A 247 19.89 -15.21 -18.02
N PRO A 248 19.36 -15.83 -16.94
CA PRO A 248 19.57 -17.24 -16.65
C PRO A 248 18.56 -18.11 -17.44
N LEU A 249 18.84 -18.29 -18.72
CA LEU A 249 17.96 -18.99 -19.69
C LEU A 249 17.66 -20.45 -19.31
N GLU A 250 18.47 -21.08 -18.45
CA GLU A 250 18.23 -22.41 -17.91
C GLU A 250 16.98 -22.53 -17.02
N TYR A 251 16.56 -21.40 -16.41
CA TYR A 251 15.28 -21.20 -15.73
C TYR A 251 14.25 -20.45 -16.61
N GLY A 252 14.54 -20.18 -17.88
CA GLY A 252 13.63 -19.44 -18.77
C GLY A 252 13.72 -17.91 -18.69
N GLY A 253 14.81 -17.37 -18.12
CA GLY A 253 14.99 -15.94 -17.92
C GLY A 253 15.01 -15.55 -16.44
N GLY A 254 15.12 -14.25 -16.17
CA GLY A 254 15.22 -13.73 -14.80
C GLY A 254 14.48 -12.40 -14.63
N ILE A 255 13.88 -12.23 -13.46
CA ILE A 255 13.05 -11.07 -13.10
C ILE A 255 13.25 -10.64 -11.66
N HIS A 256 12.65 -9.50 -11.31
CA HIS A 256 12.60 -8.91 -9.97
C HIS A 256 14.00 -8.73 -9.34
N PRO A 257 14.87 -7.92 -9.96
CA PRO A 257 16.16 -7.57 -9.37
C PRO A 257 15.99 -6.68 -8.13
N SER A 258 16.80 -6.92 -7.10
CA SER A 258 17.05 -5.94 -6.04
C SER A 258 18.54 -5.88 -5.72
N ALA A 259 19.04 -4.70 -5.33
CA ALA A 259 20.48 -4.48 -5.17
C ALA A 259 20.85 -3.93 -3.78
N ILE A 260 21.79 -4.62 -3.14
CA ILE A 260 22.38 -4.23 -1.85
C ILE A 260 23.80 -3.69 -2.07
N ILE A 261 24.13 -2.62 -1.36
CA ILE A 261 25.51 -2.19 -1.12
C ILE A 261 25.85 -2.67 0.28
N ASP A 262 26.76 -3.63 0.41
CA ASP A 262 27.12 -4.21 1.70
C ASP A 262 28.08 -3.30 2.49
N ALA A 263 28.36 -3.66 3.75
CA ALA A 263 29.10 -2.85 4.72
C ALA A 263 30.57 -2.57 4.33
N ASP A 264 31.14 -3.30 3.37
CA ASP A 264 32.47 -3.06 2.78
C ASP A 264 32.42 -2.16 1.52
N GLY A 265 31.21 -1.83 1.04
CA GLY A 265 30.98 -1.12 -0.22
C GLY A 265 30.83 -2.03 -1.45
N THR A 266 30.92 -3.36 -1.30
CA THR A 266 30.66 -4.29 -2.40
C THR A 266 29.18 -4.25 -2.78
N ILE A 267 28.90 -4.12 -4.08
CA ILE A 267 27.54 -4.19 -4.63
C ILE A 267 27.21 -5.66 -4.96
N TYR A 268 26.03 -6.11 -4.56
CA TYR A 268 25.45 -7.39 -4.95
C TYR A 268 24.04 -7.17 -5.51
N ILE A 269 23.67 -7.97 -6.50
CA ILE A 269 22.31 -8.08 -7.02
C ILE A 269 21.71 -9.42 -6.60
N VAL A 270 20.44 -9.42 -6.19
CA VAL A 270 19.63 -10.61 -5.96
C VAL A 270 18.44 -10.61 -6.91
N TYR A 271 18.07 -11.76 -7.47
CA TYR A 271 17.00 -11.86 -8.47
C TYR A 271 16.36 -13.26 -8.52
N LYS A 272 15.20 -13.37 -9.17
CA LYS A 272 14.48 -14.63 -9.41
C LYS A 272 14.93 -15.27 -10.73
N GLY A 273 15.17 -16.58 -10.75
CA GLY A 273 15.15 -17.38 -11.98
C GLY A 273 13.70 -17.75 -12.33
N ASP A 274 13.18 -17.34 -13.50
CA ASP A 274 11.73 -17.30 -13.74
C ASP A 274 11.13 -18.62 -14.29
N GLY A 275 11.36 -19.72 -13.57
CA GLY A 275 10.99 -21.08 -14.01
C GLY A 275 9.52 -21.36 -14.31
N ASN A 276 8.63 -20.45 -13.90
CA ASN A 276 7.21 -20.45 -14.25
C ASN A 276 6.93 -19.97 -15.69
N SER A 277 7.76 -19.11 -16.30
CA SER A 277 7.61 -18.69 -17.71
C SER A 277 7.60 -19.87 -18.68
N MET A 278 8.36 -20.92 -18.37
CA MET A 278 8.48 -22.14 -19.17
C MET A 278 7.22 -23.02 -19.18
N ASN A 279 6.19 -22.71 -18.38
CA ASN A 279 4.90 -23.41 -18.42
C ASN A 279 4.09 -22.97 -19.64
N ARG A 280 3.93 -23.86 -20.63
CA ARG A 280 3.19 -23.58 -21.88
C ARG A 280 1.71 -23.17 -21.71
N ASN A 281 1.14 -23.41 -20.53
CA ASN A 281 -0.22 -23.04 -20.13
C ASN A 281 -0.22 -22.10 -18.91
N SER A 282 0.85 -21.31 -18.70
CA SER A 282 1.09 -20.49 -17.49
C SER A 282 0.01 -19.45 -17.18
N GLY A 283 -0.72 -18.97 -18.19
CA GLY A 283 -1.59 -17.79 -18.13
C GLY A 283 -2.83 -17.84 -17.23
N ASN A 284 -2.94 -18.80 -16.30
CA ASN A 284 -3.94 -18.72 -15.23
C ASN A 284 -3.40 -19.26 -13.89
N CYS A 285 -2.93 -18.35 -13.06
CA CYS A 285 -2.46 -18.59 -11.69
C CYS A 285 -3.54 -19.16 -10.73
N SER A 286 -4.81 -19.20 -11.14
CA SER A 286 -5.89 -19.83 -10.36
C SER A 286 -5.72 -21.35 -10.21
N ASP A 287 -5.13 -22.02 -11.21
CA ASP A 287 -4.86 -23.46 -11.21
C ASP A 287 -3.34 -23.68 -11.10
N ALA A 288 -2.84 -23.60 -9.87
CA ALA A 288 -1.41 -23.57 -9.51
C ALA A 288 -0.62 -24.81 -10.00
N THR A 289 -0.24 -24.78 -11.27
CA THR A 289 0.55 -25.81 -11.93
C THR A 289 2.01 -25.68 -11.51
N PRO A 290 2.69 -26.76 -11.06
CA PRO A 290 4.11 -26.72 -10.75
C PRO A 290 4.94 -26.15 -11.91
N PRO A 291 6.01 -25.38 -11.64
CA PRO A 291 6.80 -24.76 -12.70
C PRO A 291 7.68 -25.81 -13.39
N PHE A 292 7.80 -25.71 -14.72
CA PHE A 292 8.61 -26.62 -15.54
C PHE A 292 10.11 -26.53 -15.23
N LYS A 293 10.54 -25.44 -14.59
CA LYS A 293 11.88 -25.23 -14.03
C LYS A 293 11.79 -24.74 -12.58
N PRO A 294 12.84 -24.92 -11.75
CA PRO A 294 12.88 -24.31 -10.42
C PRO A 294 12.74 -22.78 -10.48
N THR A 295 12.34 -22.16 -9.36
CA THR A 295 12.18 -20.70 -9.24
C THR A 295 13.08 -20.15 -8.12
N PRO A 296 14.42 -20.26 -8.27
CA PRO A 296 15.35 -19.92 -7.23
C PRO A 296 15.53 -18.41 -7.08
N LEU A 297 15.99 -18.00 -5.90
CA LEU A 297 16.57 -16.69 -5.67
C LEU A 297 18.10 -16.81 -5.77
N LEU A 298 18.66 -16.05 -6.71
CA LEU A 298 20.06 -16.06 -7.11
C LEU A 298 20.72 -14.77 -6.63
N LEU A 299 21.87 -14.87 -5.96
CA LEU A 299 22.73 -13.75 -5.57
C LEU A 299 23.95 -13.70 -6.47
N GLN A 300 24.30 -12.53 -7.00
CA GLN A 300 25.51 -12.35 -7.79
C GLN A 300 26.25 -11.08 -7.37
N LYS A 301 27.58 -11.17 -7.28
CA LYS A 301 28.43 -10.02 -7.00
C LYS A 301 28.53 -9.12 -8.23
N MET A 302 28.65 -7.82 -8.02
CA MET A 302 28.81 -6.81 -9.07
C MET A 302 30.23 -6.22 -9.05
N LYS A 303 30.67 -5.71 -10.21
CA LYS A 303 31.85 -4.84 -10.31
C LYS A 303 31.56 -3.48 -9.62
N PRO A 304 32.59 -2.71 -9.21
CA PRO A 304 32.40 -1.43 -8.51
C PRO A 304 31.66 -0.32 -9.29
N ASP A 305 31.42 -0.49 -10.59
CA ASP A 305 30.56 0.40 -11.37
C ASP A 305 29.06 0.15 -11.15
N GLY A 306 28.69 -1.03 -10.66
CA GLY A 306 27.31 -1.49 -10.49
C GLY A 306 26.59 -1.85 -11.79
N THR A 307 27.26 -1.85 -12.95
CA THR A 307 26.63 -2.17 -14.25
C THR A 307 27.12 -3.49 -14.86
N ARG A 308 28.02 -4.22 -14.19
CA ARG A 308 28.55 -5.51 -14.66
C ARG A 308 28.68 -6.52 -13.52
N LEU A 309 28.53 -7.80 -13.85
CA LEU A 309 28.67 -8.95 -12.95
C LEU A 309 30.15 -9.24 -12.58
N ASP A 310 30.39 -9.86 -11.43
CA ASP A 310 31.70 -10.25 -10.90
C ASP A 310 31.73 -11.71 -10.41
N GLY A 311 31.80 -12.64 -11.36
CA GLY A 311 31.78 -14.09 -11.11
C GLY A 311 30.38 -14.71 -11.28
N GLU A 312 30.27 -16.00 -10.97
CA GLU A 312 29.05 -16.79 -11.15
C GLU A 312 27.95 -16.47 -10.11
N PRO A 313 26.66 -16.69 -10.43
CA PRO A 313 25.58 -16.54 -9.46
C PRO A 313 25.55 -17.70 -8.45
N VAL A 314 25.06 -17.41 -7.25
CA VAL A 314 24.89 -18.37 -6.14
C VAL A 314 23.41 -18.48 -5.79
N GLN A 315 22.85 -19.69 -5.84
CA GLN A 315 21.49 -19.95 -5.37
C GLN A 315 21.43 -19.86 -3.84
N ILE A 316 20.71 -18.85 -3.33
CA ILE A 316 20.60 -18.56 -1.88
C ILE A 316 19.28 -19.05 -1.26
N LEU A 317 18.23 -19.22 -2.08
CA LEU A 317 16.95 -19.82 -1.69
C LEU A 317 16.26 -20.46 -2.91
N ASP A 318 15.31 -21.37 -2.67
CA ASP A 318 14.38 -21.92 -3.67
C ASP A 318 13.01 -22.14 -3.00
N ARG A 319 11.98 -22.37 -3.81
CA ARG A 319 10.62 -22.65 -3.33
C ARG A 319 10.55 -24.01 -2.60
N LEU A 320 9.71 -24.08 -1.58
CA LEU A 320 9.26 -25.33 -0.97
C LEU A 320 7.83 -25.58 -1.43
N GLU A 321 7.63 -26.64 -2.21
CA GLU A 321 6.37 -26.96 -2.90
C GLU A 321 5.13 -27.01 -1.98
N LYS A 322 5.34 -27.38 -0.71
CA LYS A 322 4.28 -27.47 0.31
C LYS A 322 4.00 -26.17 1.05
N GLU A 323 4.77 -25.12 0.81
CA GLU A 323 4.70 -23.83 1.53
C GLU A 323 4.46 -22.64 0.59
N ASP A 324 5.00 -22.69 -0.63
CA ASP A 324 5.10 -21.55 -1.56
C ASP A 324 4.31 -21.77 -2.88
N GLY A 325 3.65 -22.92 -3.02
CA GLY A 325 2.97 -23.31 -4.26
C GLY A 325 3.91 -23.31 -5.47
N PRO A 326 3.57 -22.63 -6.58
CA PRO A 326 4.32 -22.72 -7.83
C PRO A 326 5.63 -21.91 -7.84
N LEU A 327 5.80 -20.88 -7.02
CA LEU A 327 6.98 -20.00 -7.10
C LEU A 327 7.31 -19.24 -5.81
N ILE A 328 8.56 -18.80 -5.72
CA ILE A 328 8.97 -17.64 -4.91
C ILE A 328 9.57 -16.58 -5.83
N GLU A 329 9.47 -15.31 -5.45
CA GLU A 329 9.90 -14.17 -6.27
C GLU A 329 10.07 -12.89 -5.45
N ALA A 330 10.31 -11.75 -6.14
CA ALA A 330 10.45 -10.43 -5.53
C ALA A 330 11.44 -10.43 -4.34
N PRO A 331 12.69 -10.88 -4.55
CA PRO A 331 13.70 -10.83 -3.50
C PRO A 331 14.04 -9.38 -3.15
N ASN A 332 14.08 -9.07 -1.87
CA ASN A 332 14.72 -7.85 -1.37
C ASN A 332 15.65 -8.19 -0.21
N LEU A 333 16.90 -7.79 -0.34
CA LEU A 333 17.98 -8.16 0.58
C LEU A 333 18.50 -6.92 1.33
N VAL A 334 18.35 -6.93 2.65
CA VAL A 334 18.84 -5.86 3.53
C VAL A 334 19.67 -6.42 4.68
N ARG A 335 20.61 -5.62 5.18
CA ARG A 335 21.47 -5.97 6.32
C ARG A 335 21.07 -5.14 7.54
N SER A 336 20.72 -5.79 8.64
CA SER A 336 20.33 -5.11 9.87
C SER A 336 21.53 -4.45 10.56
N ALA A 337 21.24 -3.55 11.52
CA ALA A 337 22.28 -2.95 12.37
C ALA A 337 23.06 -4.00 13.19
N ASP A 338 22.42 -5.13 13.53
CA ASP A 338 23.03 -6.28 14.20
C ASP A 338 23.90 -7.16 13.27
N GLY A 339 24.03 -6.78 11.98
CA GLY A 339 24.77 -7.54 10.97
C GLY A 339 24.10 -8.84 10.54
N VAL A 340 22.76 -8.93 10.61
CA VAL A 340 21.99 -10.06 10.06
C VAL A 340 21.47 -9.68 8.69
N TYR A 341 21.66 -10.56 7.71
CA TYR A 341 21.06 -10.43 6.39
C TYR A 341 19.62 -10.94 6.44
N PHE A 342 18.67 -10.11 6.02
CA PHE A 342 17.26 -10.43 5.85
C PHE A 342 16.95 -10.46 4.36
N LEU A 343 16.60 -11.65 3.86
CA LEU A 343 16.06 -11.85 2.51
C LEU A 343 14.54 -11.91 2.61
N PHE A 344 13.87 -10.82 2.22
CA PHE A 344 12.43 -10.81 1.98
C PHE A 344 12.15 -11.40 0.59
N TYR A 345 11.01 -12.08 0.46
CA TYR A 345 10.54 -12.64 -0.82
C TYR A 345 9.02 -12.81 -0.78
N SER A 346 8.38 -12.83 -1.95
CA SER A 346 6.97 -13.20 -2.08
C SER A 346 6.83 -14.68 -2.47
N SER A 347 5.70 -15.32 -2.15
CA SER A 347 5.43 -16.71 -2.53
C SER A 347 4.01 -16.93 -3.03
N HIS A 348 3.78 -18.01 -3.78
CA HIS A 348 2.62 -18.17 -4.69
C HIS A 348 2.62 -17.12 -5.83
N CYS A 349 1.62 -17.15 -6.71
CA CYS A 349 1.47 -16.13 -7.76
C CYS A 349 0.69 -14.91 -7.27
N SER A 350 0.97 -13.73 -7.81
CA SER A 350 0.39 -12.44 -7.40
C SER A 350 -1.14 -12.38 -7.43
N GLU A 351 -1.77 -13.14 -8.32
CA GLU A 351 -3.23 -13.20 -8.50
C GLU A 351 -3.92 -14.17 -7.54
N SER A 352 -3.15 -14.93 -6.74
CA SER A 352 -3.68 -15.82 -5.71
C SER A 352 -3.85 -15.09 -4.37
N ARG A 353 -4.94 -15.38 -3.67
CA ARG A 353 -5.11 -14.94 -2.27
C ARG A 353 -4.11 -15.55 -1.30
N ASP A 354 -3.40 -16.59 -1.70
CA ASP A 354 -2.29 -17.16 -0.93
C ASP A 354 -0.95 -16.41 -1.13
N TYR A 355 -0.92 -15.38 -1.99
CA TYR A 355 0.25 -14.51 -2.13
C TYR A 355 0.58 -13.82 -0.81
N ASP A 356 1.82 -13.99 -0.37
CA ASP A 356 2.32 -13.51 0.92
C ASP A 356 3.76 -12.99 0.84
N VAL A 357 4.13 -12.13 1.78
CA VAL A 357 5.53 -11.74 2.03
C VAL A 357 6.11 -12.65 3.09
N LYS A 358 7.12 -13.41 2.74
CA LYS A 358 7.95 -14.21 3.64
C LYS A 358 9.34 -13.59 3.80
N TYR A 359 10.12 -14.13 4.72
CA TYR A 359 11.53 -13.80 4.86
C TYR A 359 12.36 -14.97 5.38
N ALA A 360 13.66 -14.89 5.12
CA ALA A 360 14.68 -15.77 5.67
C ALA A 360 15.88 -14.94 6.17
N THR A 361 16.65 -15.47 7.11
CA THR A 361 17.81 -14.77 7.68
C THR A 361 19.11 -15.55 7.61
N ALA A 362 20.22 -14.85 7.43
CA ALA A 362 21.57 -15.40 7.37
C ALA A 362 22.59 -14.53 8.12
N ARG A 363 23.76 -15.10 8.42
CA ARG A 363 24.91 -14.39 8.99
C ARG A 363 25.93 -13.93 7.95
N GLU A 364 26.02 -14.66 6.83
CA GLU A 364 26.77 -14.27 5.64
C GLU A 364 25.79 -13.95 4.51
N ILE A 365 26.16 -13.03 3.60
CA ILE A 365 25.27 -12.58 2.51
C ILE A 365 24.84 -13.71 1.57
N ALA A 366 25.70 -14.71 1.36
CA ALA A 366 25.44 -15.89 0.54
C ALA A 366 24.69 -17.03 1.29
N GLY A 367 24.25 -16.80 2.53
CA GLY A 367 23.54 -17.80 3.33
C GLY A 367 24.45 -18.68 4.20
N PRO A 368 23.99 -19.87 4.63
CA PRO A 368 22.66 -20.45 4.36
C PRO A 368 21.53 -19.64 5.01
N TYR A 369 20.43 -19.47 4.29
CA TYR A 369 19.27 -18.71 4.74
C TYR A 369 18.28 -19.59 5.53
N THR A 370 17.96 -19.17 6.75
CA THR A 370 16.97 -19.83 7.62
C THR A 370 15.62 -19.14 7.47
N ARG A 371 14.62 -19.84 6.90
CA ARG A 371 13.24 -19.34 6.73
C ARG A 371 12.59 -18.98 8.08
N ALA A 372 11.84 -17.88 8.11
CA ALA A 372 10.97 -17.54 9.22
C ALA A 372 9.80 -18.54 9.35
N LYS A 373 9.34 -18.80 10.57
CA LYS A 373 8.25 -19.77 10.84
C LYS A 373 6.85 -19.30 10.43
N LYS A 374 6.72 -18.07 9.93
CA LYS A 374 5.48 -17.39 9.52
C LYS A 374 5.81 -16.34 8.47
N PRO A 375 4.88 -16.01 7.54
CA PRO A 375 5.01 -14.80 6.72
C PRO A 375 5.01 -13.52 7.58
N LEU A 376 5.55 -12.45 7.00
CA LEU A 376 5.52 -11.08 7.52
C LEU A 376 4.16 -10.40 7.27
N LEU A 377 3.57 -10.67 6.10
CA LEU A 377 2.28 -10.15 5.62
C LEU A 377 1.61 -11.22 4.77
N LYS A 378 0.29 -11.39 4.88
CA LYS A 378 -0.53 -12.23 3.99
C LYS A 378 -1.97 -11.70 3.91
N SER A 379 -2.79 -12.27 3.03
CA SER A 379 -4.22 -11.99 2.97
C SER A 379 -4.91 -12.07 4.34
N GLY A 380 -5.70 -11.04 4.66
CA GLY A 380 -6.41 -10.86 5.93
C GLY A 380 -5.66 -10.03 6.97
N ASP A 381 -4.32 -9.98 6.93
CA ASP A 381 -3.55 -9.11 7.83
C ASP A 381 -3.83 -7.65 7.49
N PHE A 382 -4.22 -6.83 8.47
CA PHE A 382 -4.53 -5.41 8.30
C PHE A 382 -5.61 -5.07 7.24
N GLY A 383 -6.39 -6.06 6.79
CA GLY A 383 -7.36 -5.90 5.69
C GLY A 383 -6.76 -6.05 4.29
N LEU A 384 -5.49 -6.46 4.18
CA LEU A 384 -4.82 -6.73 2.91
C LEU A 384 -5.38 -7.95 2.19
N VAL A 385 -5.21 -7.97 0.88
CA VAL A 385 -5.46 -9.13 0.00
C VAL A 385 -4.24 -9.23 -0.93
N SER A 386 -3.69 -10.44 -1.07
CA SER A 386 -2.53 -10.73 -1.92
C SER A 386 -1.32 -9.77 -1.73
N PRO A 387 -0.81 -9.53 -0.49
CA PRO A 387 0.31 -8.62 -0.29
C PRO A 387 1.65 -9.25 -0.70
N GLY A 388 2.41 -8.55 -1.55
CA GLY A 388 3.73 -8.99 -2.03
C GLY A 388 4.54 -7.89 -2.71
N GLY A 389 5.58 -8.26 -3.46
CA GLY A 389 6.47 -7.30 -4.15
C GLY A 389 7.08 -6.28 -3.18
N ALA A 390 7.69 -6.75 -2.08
CA ALA A 390 8.00 -5.93 -0.92
C ALA A 390 9.47 -5.48 -0.85
N THR A 391 9.68 -4.16 -0.71
CA THR A 391 11.00 -3.53 -0.58
C THR A 391 11.16 -2.87 0.79
N VAL A 392 12.19 -3.25 1.54
CA VAL A 392 12.56 -2.67 2.83
C VAL A 392 13.64 -1.61 2.65
N SER A 393 13.54 -0.49 3.39
CA SER A 393 14.53 0.57 3.34
C SER A 393 15.90 0.12 3.87
N LYS A 394 16.97 0.69 3.32
CA LYS A 394 18.37 0.36 3.69
C LYS A 394 18.71 0.54 5.18
N ASP A 395 17.91 1.31 5.91
CA ASP A 395 18.05 1.50 7.37
C ASP A 395 17.22 0.53 8.22
N GLY A 396 16.46 -0.38 7.59
CA GLY A 396 15.67 -1.43 8.24
C GLY A 396 14.40 -0.94 8.94
N LYS A 397 13.89 0.26 8.64
CA LYS A 397 12.75 0.87 9.38
C LYS A 397 11.46 1.04 8.58
N LYS A 398 11.54 1.13 7.26
CA LYS A 398 10.39 1.34 6.36
C LYS A 398 10.23 0.17 5.41
N ILE A 399 9.00 -0.06 4.97
CA ILE A 399 8.67 -1.06 3.95
C ILE A 399 7.63 -0.47 3.00
N VAL A 400 7.81 -0.71 1.70
CA VAL A 400 6.75 -0.61 0.69
C VAL A 400 6.46 -2.00 0.15
N PHE A 401 5.22 -2.22 -0.28
CA PHE A 401 4.77 -3.46 -0.90
C PHE A 401 3.51 -3.17 -1.71
N HIS A 402 3.12 -4.06 -2.62
CA HIS A 402 1.83 -3.98 -3.29
C HIS A 402 0.81 -4.94 -2.65
N ALA A 403 -0.48 -4.63 -2.78
CA ALA A 403 -1.58 -5.53 -2.41
C ALA A 403 -2.84 -5.18 -3.21
N ASP A 404 -3.72 -6.16 -3.42
CA ASP A 404 -4.93 -6.01 -4.22
C ASP A 404 -5.89 -4.94 -3.67
N CYS A 405 -6.44 -4.15 -4.58
CA CYS A 405 -7.43 -3.12 -4.32
C CYS A 405 -8.44 -3.01 -5.47
N ALA A 406 -9.48 -2.19 -5.31
CA ALA A 406 -10.47 -1.95 -6.36
C ALA A 406 -9.86 -1.29 -7.62
N GLU A 407 -8.67 -0.71 -7.49
CA GLU A 407 -7.94 0.00 -8.53
C GLU A 407 -6.73 -0.78 -9.08
N GLY A 408 -6.64 -2.10 -8.85
CA GLY A 408 -5.53 -2.96 -9.30
C GLY A 408 -4.61 -3.40 -8.16
N ARG A 409 -3.30 -3.48 -8.41
CA ARG A 409 -2.29 -3.74 -7.35
C ARG A 409 -1.84 -2.39 -6.75
N CYS A 410 -2.43 -1.98 -5.62
CA CYS A 410 -2.12 -0.70 -4.95
C CYS A 410 -0.79 -0.78 -4.18
N MET A 411 -0.01 0.32 -4.14
CA MET A 411 1.14 0.43 -3.23
C MET A 411 0.69 0.79 -1.81
N TRP A 412 1.28 0.09 -0.84
CA TRP A 412 1.15 0.32 0.59
C TRP A 412 2.50 0.68 1.21
N VAL A 413 2.48 1.54 2.23
CA VAL A 413 3.63 1.90 3.07
C VAL A 413 3.45 1.37 4.49
N GLY A 414 4.54 0.96 5.14
CA GLY A 414 4.54 0.49 6.52
C GLY A 414 5.83 0.81 7.27
N ALA A 415 5.78 0.62 8.60
CA ALA A 415 6.97 0.61 9.45
C ALA A 415 7.33 -0.84 9.81
N ILE A 416 8.63 -1.14 9.82
CA ILE A 416 9.16 -2.47 10.11
C ILE A 416 10.25 -2.38 11.19
N GLU A 417 10.34 -3.40 12.04
CA GLU A 417 11.44 -3.62 12.98
C GLU A 417 12.18 -4.89 12.55
N LEU A 418 13.51 -4.80 12.41
CA LEU A 418 14.41 -5.94 12.23
C LEU A 418 15.23 -6.10 13.52
N LYS A 419 15.11 -7.24 14.20
CA LYS A 419 15.69 -7.43 15.54
C LYS A 419 16.20 -8.85 15.72
N GLY A 420 17.51 -9.02 15.86
CA GLY A 420 18.12 -10.35 15.82
C GLY A 420 17.79 -11.04 14.48
N THR A 421 16.98 -12.09 14.50
CA THR A 421 16.49 -12.81 13.32
C THR A 421 15.01 -12.59 13.00
N ASP A 422 14.30 -11.78 13.79
CA ASP A 422 12.87 -11.54 13.61
C ASP A 422 12.65 -10.22 12.84
N ALA A 423 11.81 -10.27 11.80
CA ALA A 423 11.26 -9.12 11.10
C ALA A 423 9.77 -8.97 11.42
N LYS A 424 9.32 -7.74 11.68
CA LYS A 424 7.96 -7.48 12.14
C LYS A 424 7.42 -6.12 11.69
N ILE A 425 6.20 -6.09 11.16
CA ILE A 425 5.44 -4.85 10.96
C ILE A 425 5.10 -4.23 12.32
N ILE A 426 5.54 -3.00 12.53
CA ILE A 426 5.30 -2.22 13.75
C ILE A 426 4.44 -1.00 13.45
N ARG A 427 4.00 -0.29 14.49
CA ARG A 427 3.41 1.04 14.30
C ARG A 427 4.49 2.05 13.98
N SER A 428 4.29 2.88 12.97
CA SER A 428 5.09 4.10 12.81
C SER A 428 5.03 4.95 14.09
N ALA A 429 6.16 5.47 14.54
CA ALA A 429 6.16 6.56 15.50
C ALA A 429 5.44 7.78 14.90
N SER A 430 4.69 8.49 15.75
CA SER A 430 3.92 9.70 15.44
C SER A 430 4.65 10.95 15.91
#